data_AF-A0A537MM59-F1
#
_entry.id   AF-A0A537MM59-F1
#
_cell.length_a   1.000
_cell.length_b   1.000
_cell.length_c   1.000
_cell.angle_alpha   90.00
_cell.angle_beta   90.00
_cell.angle_gamma   90.00
#
_symmetry.space_group_name_H-M   'P 1'
#
loop_
_entity.id
_entity.type
_entity.pdbx_description
1 polymer ?
#
loop_
_entity_poly.entity_id
_entity_poly.type
_entity_poly.pdbx_seq_one_letter_code
_entity_poly.pdbx_strand_id
1 'polypeptide(L)'
;MYYASVFTELKLECDQPLAENPCPAPSCVAMYREVGKTPCMKFCPVQCLSGKIDEHGRQAEMYYDMAACAEMSQEFEALPKVLANALSQHDPRDLDDMLALESKMHFYKLSTGSGAMFGQCFECMRVCPIATKAPLADPIARGEAARANPGGPRK
;
A
#
# COMPACT_ATOMS: atom_id res chain seq x y z
N MET A 1 5.14 5.86 0.21
CA MET A 1 6.46 5.77 0.87
C MET A 1 7.44 6.46 -0.06
N TYR A 2 8.22 7.42 0.43
CA TYR A 2 9.12 8.19 -0.41
C TYR A 2 10.56 7.86 0.00
N TYR A 3 11.29 7.23 -0.90
CA TYR A 3 12.71 7.00 -0.76
C TYR A 3 13.44 7.85 -1.78
N ALA A 4 14.53 8.47 -1.36
CA ALA A 4 15.47 9.14 -2.23
C ALA A 4 16.87 8.67 -1.84
N SER A 5 17.72 8.48 -2.85
CA SER A 5 19.12 8.16 -2.67
C SER A 5 19.96 9.21 -3.37
N VAL A 6 21.10 9.57 -2.78
CA VAL A 6 22.07 10.48 -3.36
C VAL A 6 23.38 9.73 -3.54
N PHE A 7 23.88 9.67 -4.78
CA PHE A 7 25.22 9.19 -5.04
C PHE A 7 26.22 10.28 -4.71
N THR A 8 27.26 9.94 -3.96
CA THR A 8 28.28 10.89 -3.51
C THR A 8 29.64 10.23 -3.49
N GLU A 9 30.69 11.03 -3.69
CA GLU A 9 32.08 10.61 -3.55
C GLU A 9 32.60 10.78 -2.11
N LEU A 10 31.77 11.31 -1.20
CA LEU A 10 32.10 11.41 0.22
C LEU A 10 32.35 10.02 0.81
N LYS A 11 33.46 9.87 1.55
CA LYS A 11 33.75 8.67 2.33
C LYS A 11 32.91 8.68 3.60
N LEU A 12 31.72 8.10 3.52
CA LEU A 12 30.82 7.90 4.66
C LEU A 12 30.96 6.46 5.18
N GLU A 13 30.92 6.30 6.50
CA GLU A 13 30.80 4.97 7.08
C GLU A 13 29.40 4.41 6.76
N CYS A 14 29.33 3.13 6.39
CA CYS A 14 28.06 2.49 6.11
C CYS A 14 27.31 2.22 7.41
N ASP A 15 26.05 2.67 7.47
CA ASP A 15 25.12 2.26 8.51
C ASP A 15 24.98 0.72 8.51
N GLN A 16 24.82 0.16 9.71
CA GLN A 16 24.58 -1.27 9.86
C GLN A 16 23.09 -1.58 9.63
N PRO A 17 22.75 -2.77 9.12
CA PRO A 17 21.38 -3.25 9.12
C PRO A 17 20.76 -3.19 10.52
N LEU A 18 19.42 -3.11 10.59
CA LEU A 18 18.72 -3.21 11.87
C LEU A 18 19.11 -4.51 12.57
N ALA A 19 19.45 -4.42 13.86
CA ALA A 19 19.83 -5.57 14.68
C ALA A 19 18.68 -6.58 14.81
N GLU A 20 17.44 -6.09 14.85
CA GLU A 20 16.24 -6.89 14.94
C GLU A 20 15.34 -6.63 13.73
N ASN A 21 14.85 -7.71 13.11
CA ASN A 21 13.90 -7.60 12.01
C ASN A 21 12.48 -7.41 12.58
N PRO A 22 11.81 -6.27 12.35
CA PRO A 22 10.47 -6.03 12.88
C PRO A 22 9.38 -6.84 12.17
N CYS A 23 9.69 -7.49 11.05
CA CYS A 23 8.79 -8.36 10.29
C CYS A 23 9.23 -9.83 10.39
N PRO A 24 8.30 -10.78 10.61
CA PRO A 24 6.87 -10.60 10.84
C PRO A 24 6.54 -10.13 12.26
N ALA A 25 5.52 -9.26 12.41
CA ALA A 25 5.01 -8.92 13.73
C ALA A 25 4.28 -10.12 14.38
N PRO A 26 4.11 -10.17 15.71
CA PRO A 26 3.43 -11.28 16.39
C PRO A 26 2.02 -11.58 15.84
N SER A 27 1.26 -10.55 15.48
CA SER A 27 -0.05 -10.72 14.86
C SER A 27 0.02 -11.28 13.43
N CYS A 28 1.10 -11.02 12.69
CA CYS A 28 1.32 -11.64 11.38
C CYS A 28 1.56 -13.14 11.52
N VAL A 29 2.37 -13.56 12.50
CA VAL A 29 2.64 -14.99 12.78
C VAL A 29 1.38 -15.71 13.25
N ALA A 30 0.61 -15.11 14.18
CA ALA A 30 -0.62 -15.69 14.67
C ALA A 30 -1.63 -15.94 13.54
N MET A 31 -1.85 -14.94 12.70
CA MET A 31 -2.75 -15.04 11.56
C MET A 31 -2.26 -16.03 10.50
N TYR A 32 -0.95 -16.08 10.24
CA TYR A 32 -0.38 -17.05 9.31
C TYR A 32 -0.59 -18.48 9.80
N ARG A 33 -0.47 -18.74 11.10
CA ARG A 33 -0.76 -20.06 11.69
C ARG A 33 -2.24 -20.44 11.60
N GLU A 34 -3.13 -19.46 11.69
CA GLU A 34 -4.58 -19.68 11.64
C GLU A 34 -5.10 -19.92 10.22
N VAL A 35 -4.67 -19.10 9.25
CA VAL A 35 -5.26 -19.07 7.90
C VAL A 35 -4.25 -19.16 6.76
N GLY A 36 -2.97 -19.41 7.05
CA GLY A 36 -1.90 -19.55 6.05
C GLY A 36 -1.49 -18.25 5.36
N LYS A 37 -1.93 -17.09 5.85
CA LYS A 37 -1.65 -15.77 5.25
C LYS A 37 -1.33 -14.72 6.31
N THR A 38 -0.39 -13.84 6.01
CA THR A 38 -0.18 -12.60 6.78
C THR A 38 -1.24 -11.54 6.40
N PRO A 39 -1.40 -10.46 7.18
CA PRO A 39 -2.34 -9.39 6.84
C PRO A 39 -2.12 -8.82 5.42
N CYS A 40 -0.89 -8.51 5.06
CA CYS A 40 -0.57 -7.96 3.73
C CYS A 40 -0.85 -8.95 2.59
N MET A 41 -0.75 -10.27 2.83
CA MET A 41 -1.15 -11.29 1.85
C MET A 41 -2.67 -11.44 1.75
N LYS A 42 -3.41 -11.40 2.87
CA LYS A 42 -4.86 -11.60 2.88
C LYS A 42 -5.62 -10.43 2.25
N PHE A 43 -5.19 -9.20 2.53
CA PHE A 43 -5.91 -8.00 2.12
C PHE A 43 -5.40 -7.37 0.82
N CYS A 44 -4.35 -7.91 0.21
CA CYS A 44 -3.94 -7.48 -1.12
C CYS A 44 -5.05 -7.80 -2.14
N PRO A 45 -5.64 -6.80 -2.83
CA PRO A 45 -6.79 -7.01 -3.71
C PRO A 45 -6.48 -7.88 -4.93
N VAL A 46 -5.22 -7.85 -5.39
CA VAL A 46 -4.72 -8.60 -6.55
C VAL A 46 -3.80 -9.75 -6.17
N GLN A 47 -3.66 -10.03 -4.87
CA GLN A 47 -2.79 -11.08 -4.34
C GLN A 47 -1.35 -11.03 -4.88
N CYS A 48 -0.82 -9.82 -5.09
CA CYS A 48 0.54 -9.62 -5.58
C CYS A 48 1.62 -10.00 -4.55
N LEU A 49 1.25 -10.28 -3.30
CA LEU A 49 2.16 -10.69 -2.23
C LEU A 49 1.87 -12.11 -1.80
N SER A 50 2.92 -12.94 -1.76
CA SER A 50 2.87 -14.26 -1.17
C SER A 50 4.16 -14.58 -0.43
N GLY A 51 4.17 -15.61 0.42
CA GLY A 51 5.34 -15.98 1.19
C GLY A 51 5.07 -17.04 2.23
N LYS A 52 6.11 -17.38 2.99
CA LYS A 52 6.06 -18.38 4.07
C LYS A 52 6.70 -17.85 5.34
N ILE A 53 6.15 -18.27 6.47
CA ILE A 53 6.75 -18.09 7.80
C ILE A 53 7.27 -19.45 8.27
N ASP A 54 8.52 -19.49 8.74
CA ASP A 54 9.14 -20.70 9.29
C ASP A 54 8.58 -21.08 10.68
N GLU A 55 9.01 -22.23 11.18
CA GLU A 55 8.59 -22.73 12.50
C GLU A 55 8.97 -21.78 13.66
N HIS A 56 10.01 -20.98 13.47
CA HIS A 56 10.50 -19.99 14.43
C HIS A 56 9.77 -18.64 14.32
N GLY A 57 8.75 -18.52 13.47
CA GLY A 57 7.99 -17.29 13.29
C GLY A 57 8.70 -16.23 12.44
N ARG A 58 9.74 -16.60 11.70
CA ARG A 58 10.51 -15.71 10.83
C ARG A 58 10.07 -15.86 9.38
N GLN A 59 10.27 -14.82 8.59
CA GLN A 59 9.98 -14.87 7.16
C GLN A 59 10.97 -15.79 6.44
N ALA A 60 10.48 -16.87 5.85
CA ALA A 60 11.28 -17.83 5.09
C ALA A 60 11.32 -17.48 3.59
N GLU A 61 10.18 -17.09 3.04
CA GLU A 61 10.02 -16.78 1.61
C GLU A 61 9.12 -15.55 1.47
N MET A 62 9.39 -14.74 0.44
CA MET A 62 8.51 -13.65 0.00
C MET A 62 8.61 -13.51 -1.51
N TYR A 63 7.45 -13.39 -2.14
CA TYR A 63 7.31 -13.15 -3.56
C TYR A 63 6.40 -11.95 -3.79
N TYR A 64 6.83 -11.09 -4.70
CA TYR A 64 6.11 -9.89 -5.11
C TYR A 64 5.89 -9.91 -6.61
N ASP A 65 4.64 -10.04 -7.02
CA ASP A 65 4.22 -9.93 -8.42
C ASP A 65 4.02 -8.45 -8.78
N MET A 66 5.06 -7.86 -9.38
CA MET A 66 5.03 -6.45 -9.76
C MET A 66 3.98 -6.17 -10.84
N ALA A 67 3.73 -7.10 -11.77
CA ALA A 67 2.78 -6.89 -12.85
C ALA A 67 1.35 -6.85 -12.31
N ALA A 68 0.98 -7.80 -11.44
CA ALA A 68 -0.30 -7.78 -10.75
C ALA A 68 -0.47 -6.51 -9.89
N CYS A 69 0.61 -6.05 -9.23
CA CYS A 69 0.57 -4.83 -8.43
C CYS A 69 0.41 -3.56 -9.30
N ALA A 70 1.02 -3.52 -10.49
CA ALA A 70 0.99 -2.37 -11.39
C ALA A 70 -0.45 -2.04 -11.85
N GLU A 71 -1.28 -3.05 -12.07
CA GLU A 71 -2.71 -2.88 -12.38
C GLU A 71 -3.44 -2.03 -11.33
N MET A 72 -3.11 -2.23 -10.04
CA MET A 72 -3.68 -1.44 -8.93
C MET A 72 -3.00 -0.08 -8.75
N SER A 73 -1.72 0.03 -9.11
CA SER A 73 -0.84 1.12 -8.67
C SER A 73 -0.38 2.06 -9.78
N GLN A 74 -0.63 1.80 -11.06
CA GLN A 74 -0.09 2.66 -12.14
C GLN A 74 -1.15 3.17 -13.10
N GLU A 75 -2.36 2.63 -13.07
CA GLU A 75 -3.33 2.87 -14.14
C GLU A 75 -4.46 3.82 -13.73
N PHE A 76 -4.10 5.11 -13.66
CA PHE A 76 -5.07 6.21 -13.62
C PHE A 76 -5.32 6.80 -15.01
N GLU A 77 -4.37 6.72 -15.96
CA GLU A 77 -4.48 7.41 -17.26
C GLU A 77 -5.70 6.99 -18.08
N ALA A 78 -6.14 5.73 -17.95
CA ALA A 78 -7.33 5.24 -18.63
C ALA A 78 -8.64 5.74 -18.01
N LEU A 79 -8.68 6.07 -16.72
CA LEU A 79 -9.93 6.31 -15.98
C LEU A 79 -10.66 7.58 -16.45
N PRO A 80 -10.02 8.75 -16.63
CA PRO A 80 -10.69 9.92 -17.21
C PRO A 80 -11.30 9.64 -18.59
N LYS A 81 -10.62 8.84 -19.43
CA LYS A 81 -11.11 8.45 -20.75
C LYS A 81 -12.31 7.51 -20.66
N VAL A 82 -12.27 6.51 -19.78
CA VAL A 82 -13.39 5.58 -19.55
C VAL A 82 -14.62 6.34 -19.02
N LEU A 83 -14.44 7.25 -18.06
CA LEU A 83 -15.52 8.09 -17.54
C LEU A 83 -16.08 9.04 -18.60
N ALA A 84 -15.22 9.69 -19.39
CA ALA A 84 -15.66 10.57 -20.47
C ALA A 84 -16.48 9.81 -21.52
N ASN A 85 -16.04 8.60 -21.90
CA ASN A 85 -16.77 7.75 -22.83
C ASN A 85 -18.12 7.29 -22.24
N ALA A 86 -18.16 6.90 -20.97
CA ALA A 86 -19.41 6.52 -20.30
C ALA A 86 -20.41 7.69 -20.25
N LEU A 87 -19.95 8.91 -19.92
CA LEU A 87 -20.81 10.11 -19.92
C LEU A 87 -21.35 10.47 -21.32
N SER A 88 -20.65 10.06 -22.38
CA SER A 88 -21.10 10.25 -23.77
C SER A 88 -21.97 9.10 -24.30
N GLN A 89 -22.17 8.04 -23.52
CA GLN A 89 -22.92 6.88 -23.97
C GLN A 89 -24.44 7.12 -23.82
N HIS A 90 -25.17 6.81 -24.88
CA HIS A 90 -26.62 7.02 -24.99
C HIS A 90 -27.41 5.71 -24.96
N ASP A 91 -26.78 4.56 -25.23
CA ASP A 91 -27.41 3.25 -25.03
C ASP A 91 -27.26 2.81 -23.56
N PRO A 92 -28.37 2.52 -22.85
CA PRO A 92 -28.32 2.13 -21.43
C PRO A 92 -27.58 0.81 -21.15
N ARG A 93 -27.54 -0.13 -22.10
CA ARG A 93 -26.83 -1.41 -21.92
C ARG A 93 -25.34 -1.23 -22.11
N ASP A 94 -24.94 -0.46 -23.12
CA ASP A 94 -23.52 -0.13 -23.31
C ASP A 94 -22.98 0.70 -22.13
N LEU A 95 -23.80 1.58 -21.56
CA LEU A 95 -23.47 2.31 -20.34
C LEU A 95 -23.32 1.35 -19.14
N ASP A 96 -24.26 0.42 -18.97
CA ASP A 96 -24.24 -0.56 -17.90
C ASP A 96 -23.02 -1.48 -18.01
N ASP A 97 -22.69 -1.98 -19.20
CA ASP A 97 -21.50 -2.81 -19.46
C ASP A 97 -20.20 -2.05 -19.14
N MET A 98 -20.10 -0.77 -19.51
CA MET A 98 -18.92 0.06 -19.20
C MET A 98 -18.77 0.33 -17.69
N LEU A 99 -19.88 0.47 -16.97
CA LEU A 99 -19.92 0.72 -15.53
C LEU A 99 -20.14 -0.55 -14.70
N ALA A 100 -20.15 -1.72 -15.33
CA ALA A 100 -20.55 -2.98 -14.73
C ALA A 100 -19.62 -3.35 -13.57
N LEU A 101 -20.08 -4.33 -12.81
CA LEU A 101 -19.40 -4.89 -11.64
C LEU A 101 -17.97 -5.41 -11.94
N GLU A 102 -17.64 -5.65 -13.20
CA GLU A 102 -16.29 -6.05 -13.66
C GLU A 102 -15.33 -4.84 -13.68
N SER A 103 -15.88 -3.63 -13.86
CA SER A 103 -15.25 -2.32 -13.68
C SER A 103 -15.01 -1.95 -12.22
N LYS A 104 -15.23 -2.86 -11.25
CA LYS A 104 -14.95 -2.69 -9.81
C LYS A 104 -13.56 -2.14 -9.51
N MET A 105 -12.58 -2.47 -10.34
CA MET A 105 -11.24 -1.90 -10.28
C MET A 105 -11.24 -0.38 -10.42
N HIS A 106 -12.06 0.17 -11.31
CA HIS A 106 -12.25 1.61 -11.48
C HIS A 106 -12.95 2.24 -10.27
N PHE A 107 -14.00 1.60 -9.73
CA PHE A 107 -14.66 2.08 -8.51
C PHE A 107 -13.78 2.00 -7.27
N TYR A 108 -12.96 0.95 -7.14
CA TYR A 108 -11.97 0.85 -6.07
C TYR A 108 -10.96 2.00 -6.16
N LYS A 109 -10.41 2.26 -7.37
CA LYS A 109 -9.53 3.40 -7.66
C LYS A 109 -10.19 4.76 -7.37
N LEU A 110 -11.50 4.92 -7.63
CA LEU A 110 -12.28 6.13 -7.33
C LEU A 110 -12.60 6.29 -5.83
N SER A 111 -12.94 5.20 -5.14
CA SER A 111 -13.36 5.17 -3.73
C SER A 111 -12.21 5.42 -2.75
N THR A 112 -10.96 5.19 -3.17
CA THR A 112 -9.76 5.65 -2.45
C THR A 112 -9.54 7.16 -2.53
N GLY A 113 -10.54 7.93 -2.99
CA GLY A 113 -10.60 9.39 -3.14
C GLY A 113 -10.49 10.24 -1.86
N SER A 114 -9.71 9.81 -0.86
CA SER A 114 -9.26 10.68 0.24
C SER A 114 -7.87 11.25 -0.08
N GLY A 115 -7.82 12.24 -0.98
CA GLY A 115 -6.79 13.29 -1.01
C GLY A 115 -5.34 12.97 -1.42
N ALA A 116 -4.94 11.72 -1.64
CA ALA A 116 -3.52 11.40 -1.97
C ALA A 116 -3.30 10.20 -2.91
N MET A 117 -4.34 9.68 -3.58
CA MET A 117 -4.32 8.33 -4.18
C MET A 117 -4.46 8.31 -5.70
N PHE A 118 -3.64 9.08 -6.42
CA PHE A 118 -3.49 8.90 -7.87
C PHE A 118 -2.33 7.94 -8.11
N GLY A 119 -2.63 6.69 -8.49
CA GLY A 119 -1.61 5.68 -8.81
C GLY A 119 -0.85 5.12 -7.60
N GLN A 120 -1.53 4.87 -6.46
CA GLN A 120 -0.90 4.24 -5.30
C GLN A 120 -1.92 3.34 -4.58
N CYS A 121 -1.72 2.02 -4.61
CA CYS A 121 -2.45 1.08 -3.75
C CYS A 121 -1.70 0.94 -2.43
N PHE A 122 -2.39 1.12 -1.29
CA PHE A 122 -1.78 1.08 0.03
C PHE A 122 -2.34 -0.01 0.95
N GLU A 123 -3.12 -0.96 0.44
CA GLU A 123 -3.75 -1.99 1.28
C GLU A 123 -2.75 -2.77 2.11
N CYS A 124 -1.65 -3.21 1.50
CA CYS A 124 -0.62 -3.96 2.21
C CYS A 124 0.04 -3.15 3.34
N MET A 125 0.09 -1.81 3.23
CA MET A 125 0.58 -0.93 4.30
C MET A 125 -0.51 -0.59 5.31
N ARG A 126 -1.75 -0.36 4.85
CA ARG A 126 -2.91 -0.03 5.68
C ARG A 126 -3.18 -1.10 6.74
N VAL A 127 -2.95 -2.36 6.39
CA VAL A 127 -3.13 -3.52 7.29
C VAL A 127 -1.84 -3.95 7.99
N CYS A 128 -0.70 -3.31 7.71
CA CYS A 128 0.58 -3.69 8.26
C CYS A 128 0.70 -3.24 9.73
N PRO A 129 0.85 -4.16 10.70
CA PRO A 129 0.95 -3.79 12.11
C PRO A 129 2.16 -2.89 12.42
N ILE A 130 3.24 -3.01 11.65
CA ILE A 130 4.43 -2.16 11.78
C ILE A 130 4.09 -0.73 11.35
N ALA A 131 3.37 -0.57 10.24
CA ALA A 131 3.00 0.74 9.72
C ALA A 131 1.96 1.43 10.62
N THR A 132 0.92 0.71 11.05
CA THR A 132 -0.17 1.29 11.86
C THR A 132 0.26 1.63 13.29
N LYS A 133 1.34 1.02 13.79
CA LYS A 133 1.90 1.29 15.12
C LYS A 133 3.13 2.20 15.09
N ALA A 134 3.51 2.71 13.92
CA ALA A 134 4.61 3.64 13.82
C ALA A 134 4.29 4.94 14.60
N PRO A 135 5.27 5.59 15.25
CA PRO A 135 5.03 6.79 16.05
C PRO A 135 4.30 7.93 15.31
N LEU A 136 4.45 8.01 13.99
CA LEU A 136 3.82 9.03 13.14
C LEU A 136 2.50 8.58 12.48
N ALA A 137 2.03 7.36 12.77
CA ALA A 137 0.79 6.83 12.22
C ALA A 137 -0.44 7.45 12.89
N ASP A 138 -0.34 7.83 14.17
CA ASP A 138 -1.42 8.49 14.90
C ASP A 138 -1.49 9.99 14.54
N PRO A 139 -2.58 10.46 13.90
CA PRO A 139 -2.73 11.85 13.51
C PRO A 139 -2.84 12.81 14.70
N ILE A 140 -3.35 12.35 15.86
CA ILE A 140 -3.44 13.14 17.08
C ILE A 140 -2.04 13.35 17.64
N ALA A 141 -1.29 12.27 17.86
CA ALA A 141 0.09 12.34 18.36
C ALA A 141 0.99 13.15 17.42
N ARG A 142 0.81 12.98 16.10
CA ARG A 142 1.51 13.80 15.09
C ARG A 142 1.14 15.28 15.20
N GLY A 143 -0.15 15.60 15.39
CA GLY A 143 -0.63 16.97 15.55
C GLY A 143 -0.18 17.61 16.87
N GLU A 144 -0.08 16.85 17.95
CA GLU A 144 0.51 17.29 19.22
C GLU A 144 2.00 17.58 19.08
N ALA A 145 2.76 16.67 18.47
CA ALA A 145 4.19 16.87 18.20
C ALA A 145 4.47 18.11 17.34
N ALA A 146 3.65 18.35 16.30
CA ALA A 146 3.76 19.53 15.45
C ALA A 146 3.44 20.84 16.21
N ARG A 147 2.45 20.83 17.12
CA ARG A 147 2.11 21.99 17.97
C ARG A 147 3.17 22.25 19.04
N ALA A 148 3.81 21.20 19.57
CA ALA A 148 4.89 21.30 20.53
C ALA A 148 6.20 21.84 19.91
N ASN A 149 6.40 21.70 18.59
CA ASN A 149 7.56 22.21 17.87
C ASN A 149 7.16 23.05 16.62
N PRO A 150 6.62 24.27 16.80
CA PRO A 150 6.07 25.08 15.72
C PRO A 150 7.11 25.59 14.69
N GLY A 151 8.41 25.50 15.01
CA GLY A 151 9.54 25.84 14.12
C GLY A 151 10.25 24.64 13.48
N GLY A 152 9.79 23.42 13.74
CA GLY A 152 10.36 22.21 13.13
C GLY A 152 10.04 22.10 11.63
N PRO A 153 10.81 21.31 10.86
CA PRO A 153 10.53 21.08 9.45
C PRO A 153 9.12 20.49 9.29
N ARG A 154 8.25 21.22 8.58
CA ARG A 154 6.93 20.71 8.20
C ARG A 154 7.14 19.70 7.07
N LYS A 155 6.83 18.43 7.35
CA LYS A 155 6.75 17.37 6.33
C LYS A 155 5.43 17.44 5.59
#